data_AF-D0WFB1-F1
#
_entry.id   AF-D0WFB1-F1
#
_cell.length_a   1.000
_cell.length_b   1.000
_cell.length_c   1.000
_cell.angle_alpha   90.00
_cell.angle_beta   90.00
_cell.angle_gamma   90.00
#
_symmetry.space_group_name_H-M   'P 1'
#
loop_
_entity.id
_entity.type
_entity.pdbx_description
1 polymer ?
#
loop_
_entity_poly.entity_id
_entity_poly.type
_entity_poly.pdbx_seq_one_letter_code
_entity_poly.pdbx_strand_id
1 'polypeptide(L)'
;MKFHKVKEVSVLPGLRLSVQFANCTTKIYDTAPLIRRLPAFAALEDEVLFGSVEVNQGGCGIVWNDELDLFCDELWNIGSEMATLFDDLMSFSDVSESTLRKAITYGKIVSGTDARKYGKQWVVNLNAMSCEYGDPVDE
;
A
#
# COMPACT_ATOMS: atom_id res chain seq x y z
N MET A 1 20.95 2.34 7.14
CA MET A 1 19.58 1.81 7.37
C MET A 1 18.68 2.38 6.28
N LYS A 2 17.80 1.57 5.70
CA LYS A 2 16.89 1.99 4.63
C LYS A 2 15.70 2.70 5.28
N PHE A 3 15.45 3.96 4.92
CA PHE A 3 14.38 4.75 5.49
C PHE A 3 13.05 4.40 4.79
N HIS A 4 12.09 3.87 5.54
CA HIS A 4 10.79 3.45 5.01
C HIS A 4 9.80 4.59 5.11
N LYS A 5 9.86 5.52 4.15
CA LYS A 5 8.99 6.69 4.14
C LYS A 5 7.52 6.29 4.02
N VAL A 6 6.70 6.73 4.97
CA VAL A 6 5.24 6.62 4.90
C VAL A 6 4.72 7.63 3.88
N LYS A 7 3.85 7.17 3.00
CA LYS A 7 3.23 7.97 1.94
C LYS A 7 1.78 8.28 2.27
N GLU A 8 1.05 7.29 2.80
CA GLU A 8 -0.37 7.40 3.10
C GLU A 8 -0.72 6.46 4.25
N VAL A 9 -1.74 6.85 5.02
CA VAL A 9 -2.31 6.02 6.09
C VAL A 9 -3.84 6.05 5.97
N SER A 10 -4.47 4.92 6.23
CA SER A 10 -5.93 4.80 6.26
C SER A 10 -6.37 3.94 7.43
N VAL A 11 -7.47 4.32 8.04
CA VAL A 11 -8.05 3.59 9.17
C VAL A 11 -8.86 2.39 8.68
N LEU A 12 -8.72 1.26 9.38
CA LEU A 12 -9.46 0.03 9.15
C LEU A 12 -10.24 -0.39 10.41
N PRO A 13 -11.32 -1.17 10.26
CA PRO A 13 -12.08 -1.69 11.39
C PRO A 13 -11.23 -2.51 12.35
N GLY A 14 -11.52 -2.37 13.65
CA GLY A 14 -10.87 -3.10 14.74
C GLY A 14 -9.51 -2.53 15.11
N LEU A 15 -9.38 -1.20 15.17
CA LEU A 15 -8.15 -0.50 15.57
C LEU A 15 -6.93 -0.90 14.72
N ARG A 16 -7.14 -0.97 13.40
CA ARG A 16 -6.08 -1.30 12.45
C ARG A 16 -5.81 -0.13 11.51
N LEU A 17 -4.59 -0.05 11.04
CA LEU A 17 -4.14 0.94 10.08
C LEU A 17 -3.62 0.23 8.84
N SER A 18 -4.02 0.72 7.67
CA SER A 18 -3.35 0.44 6.41
C SER A 18 -2.31 1.53 6.16
N VAL A 19 -1.04 1.16 6.14
CA VAL A 19 0.09 2.10 5.95
C VAL A 19 0.73 1.81 4.61
N GLN A 20 0.65 2.75 3.68
CA GLN A 20 1.33 2.68 2.39
C GLN A 20 2.68 3.40 2.49
N PHE A 21 3.74 2.70 2.07
CA PHE A 21 5.09 3.22 2.02
C PHE A 21 5.46 3.70 0.61
N ALA A 22 6.47 4.56 0.51
CA ALA A 22 6.93 5.14 -0.76
C ALA A 22 7.52 4.10 -1.73
N ASN A 23 7.86 2.91 -1.25
CA ASN A 23 8.30 1.77 -2.06
C ASN A 23 7.13 0.91 -2.58
N CYS A 24 5.90 1.42 -2.51
CA CYS A 24 4.66 0.74 -2.89
C CYS A 24 4.25 -0.43 -1.98
N THR A 25 5.02 -0.78 -0.94
CA THR A 25 4.59 -1.78 0.04
C THR A 25 3.45 -1.23 0.90
N THR A 26 2.45 -2.06 1.16
CA THR A 26 1.38 -1.76 2.10
C THR A 26 1.44 -2.71 3.29
N LYS A 27 1.36 -2.16 4.50
CA LYS A 27 1.33 -2.97 5.73
C LYS A 27 0.07 -2.67 6.54
N ILE A 28 -0.45 -3.71 7.17
CA ILE A 28 -1.46 -3.59 8.21
C ILE A 28 -0.78 -3.55 9.56
N TYR A 29 -1.03 -2.48 10.30
CA TYR A 29 -0.60 -2.33 11.68
C TYR A 29 -1.82 -2.47 12.61
N ASP A 30 -1.75 -3.40 13.55
CA ASP A 30 -2.75 -3.59 14.60
C ASP A 30 -2.31 -2.78 15.83
N THR A 31 -3.09 -1.78 16.24
CA THR A 31 -2.77 -0.96 17.42
C THR A 31 -3.21 -1.61 18.73
N ALA A 32 -4.02 -2.68 18.72
CA ALA A 32 -4.47 -3.31 19.96
C ALA A 32 -3.33 -3.87 20.84
N PRO A 33 -2.28 -4.52 20.29
CA PRO A 33 -1.10 -4.91 21.07
C PRO A 33 -0.33 -3.71 21.64
N LEU A 34 -0.27 -2.59 20.91
CA LEU A 34 0.39 -1.37 21.36
C LEU A 34 -0.34 -0.77 22.57
N ILE A 35 -1.66 -0.60 22.46
CA ILE A 35 -2.54 -0.07 23.51
C ILE A 35 -2.42 -0.91 24.79
N ARG A 36 -2.41 -2.24 24.66
CA ARG A 36 -2.26 -3.16 25.81
C ARG A 36 -0.90 -3.04 26.50
N ARG A 37 0.16 -2.73 25.75
CA ARG A 37 1.53 -2.64 26.28
C ARG A 37 1.85 -1.26 26.84
N LEU A 38 1.29 -0.21 26.24
CA LEU A 38 1.57 1.18 26.56
C LEU A 38 0.25 1.92 26.84
N PRO A 39 -0.10 2.13 28.13
CA PRO A 39 -1.33 2.80 28.53
C PRO A 39 -1.50 4.22 27.97
N ALA A 40 -0.40 4.89 27.59
CA ALA A 40 -0.44 6.20 26.93
C ALA A 40 -1.25 6.17 25.61
N PHE A 41 -1.28 5.03 24.92
CA PHE A 41 -2.04 4.87 23.67
C PHE A 41 -3.51 4.47 23.90
N ALA A 42 -3.98 4.31 25.13
CA ALA A 42 -5.37 3.95 25.41
C ALA A 42 -6.39 4.96 24.86
N ALA A 43 -5.99 6.23 24.68
CA ALA A 43 -6.82 7.24 24.03
C ALA A 43 -7.22 6.86 22.59
N LEU A 44 -6.43 6.02 21.90
CA LEU A 44 -6.74 5.53 20.56
C LEU A 44 -7.93 4.56 20.51
N GLU A 45 -8.50 4.16 21.65
CA GLU A 45 -9.78 3.43 21.68
C GLU A 45 -10.96 4.33 21.29
N ASP A 46 -10.80 5.66 21.38
CA ASP A 46 -11.77 6.62 20.84
C ASP A 46 -11.68 6.65 19.31
N GLU A 47 -12.79 6.30 18.63
CA GLU A 47 -12.82 6.19 17.17
C GLU A 47 -12.60 7.52 16.46
N VAL A 48 -12.99 8.64 17.09
CA VAL A 48 -12.81 9.98 16.51
C VAL A 48 -11.34 10.36 16.51
N LEU A 49 -10.66 10.16 17.64
CA LEU A 49 -9.22 10.36 17.75
C LEU A 49 -8.49 9.38 16.83
N PHE A 50 -8.82 8.09 16.86
CA PHE A 50 -8.17 7.11 15.99
C PHE A 50 -8.32 7.46 14.49
N GLY A 51 -9.49 7.98 14.12
CA GLY A 51 -9.84 8.47 12.79
C GLY A 51 -9.05 9.69 12.33
N SER A 52 -8.46 10.47 13.24
CA SER A 52 -7.70 11.68 12.92
C SER A 52 -6.23 11.41 12.59
N VAL A 53 -5.87 10.15 12.32
CA VAL A 53 -4.50 9.76 11.98
C VAL A 53 -4.03 10.43 10.68
N GLU A 54 -2.83 11.01 10.72
CA GLU A 54 -2.22 11.66 9.56
C GLU A 54 -0.75 11.27 9.42
N VAL A 55 -0.21 11.42 8.21
CA VAL A 55 1.23 11.24 7.97
C VAL A 55 1.97 12.49 8.42
N ASN A 56 3.02 12.34 9.23
CA ASN A 56 3.78 13.49 9.70
C ASN A 56 4.51 14.22 8.55
N GLN A 57 4.89 15.48 8.80
CA GLN A 57 5.68 16.23 7.82
C GLN A 57 6.99 15.50 7.51
N GLY A 58 7.16 15.12 6.25
CA GLY A 58 8.33 14.38 5.77
C GLY A 58 8.13 12.86 5.63
N GLY A 59 7.03 12.30 6.15
CA GLY A 59 6.72 10.86 6.04
C GLY A 59 7.61 9.96 6.89
N CYS A 60 8.15 10.50 7.98
CA CYS A 60 8.94 9.77 8.99
C CYS A 60 8.07 8.94 9.95
N GLY A 61 6.74 9.02 9.84
CA GLY A 61 5.80 8.36 10.75
C GLY A 61 4.38 8.84 10.54
N ILE A 62 3.52 8.50 11.50
CA ILE A 62 2.13 8.94 11.59
C ILE A 62 1.90 9.64 12.93
N VAL A 63 0.92 10.51 12.98
CA VAL A 63 0.60 11.33 14.14
C VAL A 63 -0.92 11.44 14.28
N TRP A 64 -1.39 11.44 15.53
CA TRP A 64 -2.79 11.73 15.87
C TRP A 64 -2.93 13.11 16.51
N ASN A 65 -1.97 13.47 17.37
CA ASN A 65 -1.89 14.76 18.06
C ASN A 65 -0.45 14.97 18.57
N ASP A 66 -0.23 16.07 19.31
CA ASP A 66 1.10 16.43 19.84
C ASP A 66 1.70 15.42 20.84
N GLU A 67 0.88 14.51 21.38
CA GLU A 67 1.27 13.51 22.39
C GLU A 67 1.36 12.09 21.81
N LEU A 68 0.71 11.84 20.67
CA LEU A 68 0.54 10.50 20.09
C LEU A 68 1.05 10.46 18.65
N ASP A 69 2.22 9.85 18.48
CA ASP A 69 2.84 9.58 17.19
C ASP A 69 3.47 8.17 17.15
N LEU A 70 3.69 7.67 15.93
CA LEU A 70 4.41 6.43 15.68
C LEU A 70 5.43 6.62 14.57
N PHE A 71 6.64 6.11 14.81
CA PHE A 71 7.73 6.16 13.84
C PHE A 71 7.52 5.15 12.70
N CYS A 72 7.95 5.53 11.49
CA CYS A 72 7.84 4.69 10.31
C CYS A 72 8.53 3.32 10.44
N ASP A 73 9.64 3.24 11.18
CA ASP A 73 10.35 1.99 11.43
C ASP A 73 9.52 1.01 12.28
N GLU A 74 8.73 1.51 13.23
CA GLU A 74 7.82 0.67 14.01
C GLU A 74 6.72 0.10 13.12
N LEU A 75 6.08 0.96 12.33
CA LEU A 75 5.04 0.57 11.36
C LEU A 75 5.58 -0.46 10.36
N TRP A 76 6.84 -0.30 9.93
CA TRP A 76 7.49 -1.21 8.99
C TRP A 76 7.80 -2.58 9.62
N ASN A 77 8.40 -2.59 10.81
CA ASN A 77 8.92 -3.80 11.45
C ASN A 77 7.82 -4.65 12.10
N ILE A 78 6.80 -4.01 12.65
CA ILE A 78 5.69 -4.71 13.34
C ILE A 78 4.52 -4.95 12.38
N GLY A 79 4.32 -4.05 11.41
CA GLY A 79 3.23 -4.16 10.45
C GLY A 79 3.33 -5.44 9.61
N SER A 80 2.21 -6.14 9.52
CA SER A 80 2.09 -7.32 8.66
C SER A 80 1.96 -6.86 7.21
N GLU A 81 2.79 -7.42 6.33
CA GLU A 81 2.70 -7.12 4.91
C GLU A 81 1.36 -7.62 4.38
N MET A 82 0.59 -6.70 3.80
CA MET A 82 -0.61 -7.06 3.08
C MET A 82 -0.16 -7.31 1.65
N ALA A 83 -0.09 -8.59 1.28
CA ALA A 83 0.01 -8.97 -0.12
C ALA A 83 -1.20 -8.35 -0.84
N THR A 84 -0.97 -7.23 -1.50
CA THR A 84 -1.98 -6.65 -2.37
C THR A 84 -2.01 -7.48 -3.65
N LEU A 85 -3.15 -7.55 -4.34
CA LEU A 85 -3.26 -8.19 -5.66
C LEU A 85 -2.30 -7.56 -6.72
N PHE A 86 -1.57 -6.51 -6.34
CA PHE A 86 -0.59 -5.80 -7.13
C PHE A 86 0.87 -6.05 -6.67
N ASP A 87 1.11 -6.75 -5.56
CA ASP A 87 2.48 -6.99 -5.06
C ASP A 87 3.22 -8.02 -5.96
N ASP A 88 2.48 -8.93 -6.58
CA ASP A 88 2.97 -9.85 -7.63
C ASP A 88 3.14 -9.17 -9.01
N LEU A 89 2.86 -7.86 -9.12
CA LEU A 89 2.85 -7.14 -10.41
C LEU A 89 4.19 -6.48 -10.77
N MET A 90 5.20 -6.50 -9.88
CA MET A 90 6.42 -5.71 -10.04
C MET A 90 7.66 -6.47 -10.54
N SER A 91 7.49 -7.54 -11.33
CA SER A 91 8.57 -8.11 -12.15
C SER A 91 8.56 -7.62 -13.61
N PHE A 92 7.47 -7.02 -14.11
CA PHE A 92 7.39 -6.66 -15.53
C PHE A 92 8.03 -5.30 -15.86
N SER A 93 9.35 -5.22 -15.85
CA SER A 93 10.10 -4.15 -16.52
C SER A 93 10.01 -4.20 -18.05
N ASP A 94 9.53 -5.30 -18.64
CA ASP A 94 9.67 -5.57 -20.08
C ASP A 94 8.42 -5.36 -20.95
N VAL A 95 7.28 -4.96 -20.37
CA VAL A 95 6.06 -4.77 -21.17
C VAL A 95 5.94 -3.33 -21.68
N SER A 96 6.23 -3.12 -22.96
CA SER A 96 6.13 -1.80 -23.61
C SER A 96 4.70 -1.25 -23.68
N GLU A 97 4.54 0.09 -23.67
CA GLU A 97 3.24 0.78 -23.87
C GLU A 97 2.51 0.32 -25.15
N SER A 98 3.27 -0.03 -26.19
CA SER A 98 2.70 -0.49 -27.47
C SER A 98 2.01 -1.85 -27.37
N THR A 99 2.51 -2.73 -26.50
CA THR A 99 1.93 -4.05 -26.19
C THR A 99 0.61 -3.88 -25.45
N LEU A 100 0.58 -2.99 -24.45
CA LEU A 100 -0.62 -2.71 -23.66
C LEU A 100 -1.74 -2.05 -24.48
N ARG A 101 -1.40 -1.07 -25.33
CA ARG A 101 -2.38 -0.45 -26.23
C ARG A 101 -3.00 -1.46 -27.20
N LYS A 102 -2.22 -2.42 -27.70
CA LYS A 102 -2.72 -3.50 -28.56
C LYS A 102 -3.65 -4.44 -27.80
N ALA A 103 -3.28 -4.88 -26.59
CA ALA A 103 -4.11 -5.76 -25.77
C ALA A 103 -5.49 -5.14 -25.45
N ILE A 104 -5.52 -3.83 -25.18
CA ILE A 104 -6.78 -3.07 -25.00
C ILE A 104 -7.56 -2.97 -26.31
N THR A 105 -6.89 -2.67 -27.43
CA THR A 105 -7.53 -2.58 -28.76
C THR A 105 -8.13 -3.90 -29.22
N TYR A 106 -7.47 -5.02 -28.90
CA TYR A 106 -7.95 -6.37 -29.21
C TYR A 106 -9.02 -6.86 -28.23
N GLY A 107 -9.41 -6.05 -27.22
CA GLY A 107 -10.46 -6.40 -26.26
C GLY A 107 -10.05 -7.44 -25.22
N LYS A 108 -8.76 -7.74 -25.12
CA LYS A 108 -8.20 -8.76 -24.21
C LYS A 108 -8.00 -8.23 -22.79
N ILE A 109 -7.88 -6.91 -22.66
CA ILE A 109 -7.73 -6.20 -21.38
C ILE A 109 -8.69 -5.03 -21.38
N VAL A 110 -9.56 -4.94 -20.38
CA VAL A 110 -10.56 -3.87 -20.29
C VAL A 110 -9.93 -2.63 -19.64
N SER A 111 -9.90 -1.51 -20.37
CA SER A 111 -9.41 -0.25 -19.82
C SER A 111 -10.32 0.23 -18.68
N GLY A 112 -9.71 0.59 -17.55
CA GLY A 112 -10.41 1.06 -16.34
C GLY A 112 -10.66 -0.03 -15.28
N THR A 113 -10.75 -1.29 -15.70
CA THR A 113 -10.92 -2.47 -14.82
C THR A 113 -9.64 -3.30 -14.74
N ASP A 114 -9.05 -3.60 -15.90
CA ASP A 114 -7.84 -4.44 -16.02
C ASP A 114 -6.60 -3.66 -16.43
N ALA A 115 -6.72 -2.41 -16.88
CA ALA A 115 -5.57 -1.55 -17.11
C ALA A 115 -5.92 -0.06 -16.96
N ARG A 116 -5.08 0.70 -16.26
CA ARG A 116 -5.23 2.15 -16.09
C ARG A 116 -3.91 2.87 -16.34
N LYS A 117 -3.97 3.97 -17.11
CA LYS A 117 -2.82 4.82 -17.41
C LYS A 117 -2.64 5.92 -16.36
N TYR A 118 -1.40 6.07 -15.88
CA TYR A 118 -0.97 7.14 -14.98
C TYR A 118 0.26 7.85 -15.59
N GLY A 119 0.02 8.97 -16.28
CA GLY A 119 1.09 9.74 -16.92
C GLY A 119 1.84 8.92 -17.98
N LYS A 120 3.13 8.64 -17.75
CA LYS A 120 3.98 7.82 -18.63
C LYS A 120 3.88 6.31 -18.36
N GLN A 121 3.19 5.90 -17.31
CA GLN A 121 3.13 4.51 -16.87
C GLN A 121 1.72 3.94 -16.99
N TRP A 122 1.64 2.61 -17.03
CA TRP A 122 0.40 1.85 -17.02
C TRP A 122 0.43 0.88 -15.84
N VAL A 123 -0.71 0.75 -15.18
CA VAL A 123 -0.98 -0.25 -14.14
C VAL A 123 -1.97 -1.25 -14.74
N VAL A 124 -1.70 -2.54 -14.62
CA VAL A 124 -2.42 -3.61 -15.35
C VAL A 124 -2.74 -4.77 -14.40
N ASN A 125 -3.88 -5.41 -14.56
CA ASN A 125 -4.33 -6.56 -13.78
C ASN A 125 -3.63 -7.83 -14.26
N LEU A 126 -2.93 -8.50 -13.34
CA LEU A 126 -2.14 -9.69 -13.64
C LEU A 126 -3.00 -10.86 -14.11
N ASN A 127 -4.20 -11.07 -13.56
CA ASN A 127 -5.08 -12.14 -14.00
C ASN A 127 -5.45 -12.02 -15.48
N ALA A 128 -5.65 -10.78 -15.96
CA ALA A 128 -5.92 -10.51 -17.37
C ALA A 128 -4.67 -10.72 -18.25
N MET A 129 -3.48 -10.43 -17.73
CA MET A 129 -2.20 -10.65 -18.44
C MET A 129 -1.80 -12.14 -18.47
N SER A 130 -1.83 -12.86 -17.35
CA SER A 130 -1.46 -14.28 -17.26
C SER A 130 -2.40 -15.19 -18.05
N CYS A 131 -3.70 -14.87 -18.13
CA CYS A 131 -4.64 -15.61 -18.98
C CYS A 131 -4.31 -15.51 -20.47
N GLU A 132 -3.67 -14.41 -20.90
CA GLU A 132 -3.48 -14.09 -22.31
C GLU A 132 -2.05 -14.31 -22.79
N TYR A 133 -1.07 -14.00 -21.94
CA TYR A 133 0.36 -13.99 -22.28
C TYR A 133 1.17 -15.05 -21.53
N GLY A 134 0.55 -15.77 -20.58
CA GLY A 134 1.24 -16.70 -19.70
C GLY A 134 2.04 -16.00 -18.60
N ASP A 135 2.67 -16.79 -17.74
CA ASP A 135 3.49 -16.28 -16.65
C ASP A 135 4.75 -15.55 -17.18
N PRO A 136 5.25 -14.52 -16.48
CA PRO A 136 6.52 -13.90 -16.83
C PRO A 136 7.61 -14.97 -16.92
N VAL A 137 8.41 -14.93 -17.98
CA VAL A 137 9.67 -15.66 -18.01
C VAL A 137 10.61 -14.90 -17.09
N ASP A 138 10.88 -15.44 -15.91
CA ASP A 138 11.96 -14.96 -15.04
C ASP A 138 13.30 -15.18 -15.78
N GLU A 139 14.00 -14.09 -16.14
CA GLU A 139 15.34 -14.13 -16.75
C GLU A 139 16.46 -13.99 -15.70
#